data_AF-A0A1K1Q1N0-F1
#
_entry.id   AF-A0A1K1Q1N0-F1
#
_cell.length_a   1.000
_cell.length_b   1.000
_cell.length_c   1.000
_cell.angle_alpha   90.00
_cell.angle_beta   90.00
_cell.angle_gamma   90.00
#
_symmetry.space_group_name_H-M   'P 1'
#
loop_
_entity.id
_entity.type
_entity.pdbx_description
1 polymer ?
#
loop_
_entity_poly.entity_id
_entity_poly.type
_entity_poly.pdbx_seq_one_letter_code
_entity_poly.pdbx_strand_id
1 'polypeptide(L)'
;MLFSLDSGVPVLPAQDFSGDIDNTVCFTGHRETSVIPYRNEPIYRSITLRTVQLMLCRYIDMAVESGYRSFISGLAVGTDLWAAKYILAKKRSDTSIRLIGVMPYLRHAERFAPQYRETLADVEKGADVLLTTNTEPDVIYGKKGSGENTSPDVYRDRNYFMVDHASAVISYFNEGSFKSGTYQTLNYATRQGRTICRFGLEDAYALIDECGPDIESIRRRLVFMENVFEMPY
;
A
#
# COMPACT_ATOMS: atom_id res chain seq x y z
N MET A 1 -18.23 12.83 15.10
CA MET A 1 -17.64 12.81 13.75
C MET A 1 -16.14 13.01 13.92
N LEU A 2 -15.32 12.10 13.39
CA LEU A 2 -13.86 12.20 13.48
C LEU A 2 -13.33 12.91 12.23
N PHE A 3 -12.16 13.53 12.37
CA PHE A 3 -11.47 14.22 11.28
C PHE A 3 -10.00 13.84 11.29
N SER A 4 -9.40 13.74 10.10
CA SER A 4 -7.96 13.54 9.98
C SER A 4 -7.21 14.70 10.62
N LEU A 5 -6.15 14.39 11.38
CA LEU A 5 -5.25 15.39 11.96
C LEU A 5 -4.29 16.00 10.92
N ASP A 6 -4.20 15.41 9.73
CA ASP A 6 -3.28 15.82 8.67
C ASP A 6 -3.99 16.62 7.56
N SER A 7 -5.17 16.19 7.13
CA SER A 7 -5.94 16.84 6.06
C SER A 7 -7.19 17.58 6.51
N GLY A 8 -7.72 17.29 7.70
CA GLY A 8 -9.02 17.79 8.17
C GLY A 8 -10.23 17.15 7.49
N VAL A 9 -10.04 16.13 6.65
CA VAL A 9 -11.13 15.41 5.97
C VAL A 9 -11.91 14.54 6.97
N PRO A 10 -13.24 14.39 6.83
CA PRO A 10 -14.03 13.49 7.68
C PRO A 10 -13.53 12.04 7.63
N VAL A 11 -13.47 11.39 8.80
CA VAL A 11 -13.07 10.00 8.95
C VAL A 11 -14.24 9.21 9.55
N LEU A 12 -14.61 8.11 8.89
CA LEU A 12 -15.70 7.23 9.32
C LEU A 12 -15.16 6.02 10.10
N PRO A 13 -15.94 5.46 11.04
CA PRO A 13 -15.62 4.15 11.63
C PRO A 13 -15.60 3.06 10.55
N ALA A 14 -14.55 2.25 10.51
CA ALA A 14 -14.39 1.21 9.50
C ALA A 14 -15.51 0.15 9.55
N GLN A 15 -16.08 -0.11 10.73
CA GLN A 15 -17.19 -1.06 10.92
C GLN A 15 -18.49 -0.68 10.19
N ASP A 16 -18.66 0.59 9.82
CA ASP A 16 -19.83 1.09 9.11
C ASP A 16 -19.62 1.05 7.58
N PHE A 17 -18.42 0.67 7.13
CA PHE A 17 -18.10 0.60 5.71
C PHE A 17 -18.62 -0.69 5.08
N SER A 18 -19.22 -0.55 3.90
CA SER A 18 -19.51 -1.68 3.01
C SER A 18 -18.98 -1.37 1.62
N GLY A 19 -18.36 -2.37 0.99
CA GLY A 19 -17.73 -2.24 -0.31
C GLY A 19 -17.89 -3.54 -1.11
N ASP A 20 -17.67 -3.44 -2.41
CA ASP A 20 -17.68 -4.59 -3.33
C ASP A 20 -16.34 -5.33 -3.22
N ILE A 21 -16.31 -6.43 -2.47
CA ILE A 21 -15.09 -7.20 -2.19
C ILE A 21 -14.47 -7.73 -3.48
N ASP A 22 -15.30 -8.25 -4.40
CA ASP A 22 -14.84 -8.93 -5.61
C ASP A 22 -14.07 -7.99 -6.54
N ASN A 23 -14.42 -6.71 -6.52
CA ASN A 23 -13.84 -5.63 -7.32
C ASN A 23 -12.81 -4.77 -6.54
N THR A 24 -12.32 -5.26 -5.40
CA THR A 24 -11.43 -4.50 -4.51
C THR A 24 -10.07 -5.15 -4.35
N VAL A 25 -9.02 -4.33 -4.47
CA VAL A 25 -7.63 -4.70 -4.16
C VAL A 25 -7.15 -3.92 -2.94
N CYS A 26 -6.46 -4.58 -2.01
CA CYS A 26 -5.74 -3.86 -0.96
C CYS A 26 -4.21 -3.87 -1.18
N PHE A 27 -3.54 -2.85 -0.68
CA PHE A 27 -2.08 -2.75 -0.71
C PHE A 27 -1.45 -3.22 0.60
N THR A 28 -0.27 -3.82 0.51
CA THR A 28 0.62 -3.99 1.67
C THR A 28 2.05 -4.09 1.20
N GLY A 29 3.00 -3.48 1.88
CA GLY A 29 4.38 -3.62 1.46
C GLY A 29 5.39 -3.00 2.39
N HIS A 30 6.66 -3.18 2.06
CA HIS A 30 7.73 -2.59 2.82
C HIS A 30 7.84 -1.07 2.62
N ARG A 31 8.56 -0.45 3.56
CA ARG A 31 8.91 0.98 3.52
C ARG A 31 10.13 1.20 2.63
N GLU A 32 10.38 2.46 2.28
CA GLU A 32 11.55 2.86 1.48
C GLU A 32 12.89 2.37 2.05
N THR A 33 13.00 2.32 3.37
CA THR A 33 14.21 1.83 4.07
C THR A 33 14.53 0.37 3.76
N SER A 34 13.54 -0.41 3.32
CA SER A 34 13.72 -1.82 2.94
C SER A 34 14.11 -1.99 1.47
N VAL A 35 14.10 -0.93 0.66
CA VAL A 35 14.62 -0.98 -0.71
C VAL A 35 16.15 -0.93 -0.61
N ILE A 36 16.82 -2.05 -0.83
CA ILE A 36 18.29 -2.09 -0.84
C ILE A 36 18.75 -1.75 -2.26
N PRO A 37 19.77 -0.87 -2.45
CA PRO A 37 20.27 -0.59 -3.78
C PRO A 37 20.74 -1.85 -4.50
N TYR A 38 20.50 -1.94 -5.80
CA TYR A 38 21.04 -2.99 -6.66
C TYR A 38 22.56 -3.13 -6.46
N ARG A 39 23.05 -4.39 -6.40
CA ARG A 39 24.43 -4.78 -6.02
C ARG A 39 24.92 -4.23 -4.68
N ASN A 40 24.02 -3.72 -3.84
CA ASN A 40 24.32 -3.02 -2.60
C ASN A 40 25.22 -1.78 -2.81
N GLU A 41 25.19 -1.17 -4.00
CA GLU A 41 25.97 0.03 -4.30
C GLU A 41 25.11 1.31 -4.20
N PRO A 42 25.52 2.33 -3.43
CA PRO A 42 24.74 3.55 -3.24
C PRO A 42 24.35 4.28 -4.53
N ILE A 43 25.18 4.18 -5.58
CA ILE A 43 24.91 4.78 -6.89
C ILE A 43 23.60 4.29 -7.51
N TYR A 44 23.19 3.04 -7.21
CA TYR A 44 21.95 2.46 -7.73
C TYR A 44 20.73 2.69 -6.83
N ARG A 45 20.84 3.50 -5.76
CA ARG A 45 19.72 3.76 -4.83
C ARG A 45 18.49 4.31 -5.57
N SER A 46 18.70 5.33 -6.41
CA SER A 46 17.62 6.01 -7.13
C SER A 46 16.96 5.09 -8.14
N ILE A 47 17.75 4.39 -8.97
CA ILE A 47 17.20 3.49 -9.98
C ILE A 47 16.42 2.34 -9.34
N THR A 48 16.94 1.73 -8.27
CA THR A 48 16.27 0.61 -7.60
C THR A 48 14.94 1.03 -7.00
N LEU A 49 14.92 2.16 -6.28
CA LEU A 49 13.68 2.71 -5.73
C LEU A 49 12.67 3.01 -6.83
N ARG A 50 13.12 3.62 -7.93
CA ARG A 50 12.23 3.96 -9.03
C ARG A 50 11.71 2.72 -9.76
N THR A 51 12.51 1.67 -9.90
CA THR A 51 12.07 0.38 -10.45
C THR A 51 10.98 -0.24 -9.58
N VAL A 52 11.16 -0.31 -8.26
CA VAL A 52 10.13 -0.81 -7.32
C VAL A 52 8.83 -0.02 -7.45
N GLN A 53 8.91 1.31 -7.57
CA GLN A 53 7.73 2.16 -7.78
C GLN A 53 7.06 1.92 -9.14
N LEU A 54 7.83 1.75 -10.22
CA LEU A 54 7.27 1.45 -11.54
C LEU A 54 6.60 0.08 -11.58
N MET A 55 7.18 -0.91 -10.91
CA MET A 55 6.56 -2.23 -10.75
C MET A 55 5.23 -2.10 -10.01
N LEU A 56 5.18 -1.35 -8.90
CA LEU A 56 3.94 -1.08 -8.17
C LEU A 56 2.88 -0.44 -9.08
N CYS A 57 3.27 0.56 -9.88
CA CYS A 57 2.37 1.19 -10.85
C CYS A 57 1.85 0.17 -11.87
N ARG A 58 2.73 -0.68 -12.41
CA ARG A 58 2.32 -1.70 -13.38
C ARG A 58 1.37 -2.74 -12.77
N TYR A 59 1.61 -3.18 -11.53
CA TYR A 59 0.69 -4.08 -10.82
C TYR A 59 -0.68 -3.45 -10.60
N ILE A 60 -0.74 -2.14 -10.33
CA ILE A 60 -1.99 -1.40 -10.24
C ILE A 60 -2.68 -1.33 -11.61
N ASP A 61 -1.94 -1.06 -12.69
CA ASP A 61 -2.49 -1.02 -14.04
C ASP A 61 -3.06 -2.39 -14.45
N MET A 62 -2.36 -3.48 -14.15
CA MET A 62 -2.82 -4.86 -14.34
C MET A 62 -4.13 -5.15 -13.59
N ALA A 63 -4.27 -4.67 -12.35
CA ALA A 63 -5.52 -4.79 -11.61
C ALA A 63 -6.66 -4.03 -12.32
N VAL A 64 -6.41 -2.78 -12.76
CA VAL A 64 -7.41 -2.00 -13.49
C VAL A 64 -7.79 -2.66 -14.82
N GLU A 65 -6.82 -3.20 -15.56
CA GLU A 65 -7.03 -3.97 -16.79
C GLU A 65 -7.93 -5.19 -16.53
N SER A 66 -7.75 -5.85 -15.39
CA SER A 66 -8.53 -7.01 -14.94
C SER A 66 -9.90 -6.67 -14.34
N GLY A 67 -10.32 -5.41 -14.42
CA GLY A 67 -11.64 -4.96 -13.98
C GLY A 67 -11.72 -4.41 -12.56
N TYR A 68 -10.63 -4.42 -11.78
CA TYR A 68 -10.63 -3.88 -10.40
C TYR A 68 -10.82 -2.36 -10.39
N ARG A 69 -11.71 -1.85 -9.54
CA ARG A 69 -12.05 -0.42 -9.47
C ARG A 69 -11.88 0.19 -8.09
N SER A 70 -11.89 -0.59 -7.02
CA SER A 70 -11.70 -0.06 -5.66
C SER A 70 -10.35 -0.49 -5.10
N PHE A 71 -9.63 0.46 -4.51
CA PHE A 71 -8.29 0.24 -3.99
C PHE A 71 -8.19 0.70 -2.54
N ILE A 72 -7.81 -0.21 -1.64
CA ILE A 72 -7.66 0.06 -0.21
C ILE A 72 -6.18 0.27 0.12
N SER A 73 -5.86 1.44 0.70
CA SER A 73 -4.52 1.78 1.18
C SER A 73 -4.51 1.93 2.70
N GLY A 74 -3.45 1.43 3.34
CA GLY A 74 -3.18 1.63 4.75
C GLY A 74 -2.52 2.98 5.06
N LEU A 75 -2.34 3.88 4.09
CA LEU A 75 -1.79 5.22 4.33
C LEU A 75 -0.41 5.24 5.03
N ALA A 76 0.32 4.12 5.05
CA ALA A 76 1.63 4.03 5.65
C ALA A 76 2.72 4.56 4.70
N VAL A 77 3.79 5.11 5.26
CA VAL A 77 4.96 5.51 4.46
C VAL A 77 5.51 4.33 3.65
N GLY A 78 5.83 4.58 2.38
CA GLY A 78 6.33 3.57 1.45
C GLY A 78 5.24 3.10 0.50
N THR A 79 5.12 1.78 0.35
CA THR A 79 4.22 1.13 -0.63
C THR A 79 2.80 1.68 -0.61
N ASP A 80 2.18 1.84 0.57
CA ASP A 80 0.80 2.33 0.69
C ASP A 80 0.62 3.75 0.13
N LEU A 81 1.50 4.69 0.49
CA LEU A 81 1.44 6.07 -0.02
C LEU A 81 1.87 6.17 -1.50
N TRP A 82 2.83 5.36 -1.96
CA TRP A 82 3.20 5.31 -3.37
C TRP A 82 2.03 4.83 -4.24
N ALA A 83 1.37 3.74 -3.82
CA ALA A 83 0.20 3.19 -4.49
C ALA A 83 -0.96 4.19 -4.48
N ALA A 84 -1.29 4.75 -3.32
CA ALA A 84 -2.38 5.71 -3.17
C ALA A 84 -2.20 6.94 -4.08
N LYS A 85 -0.98 7.48 -4.15
CA LYS A 85 -0.65 8.60 -5.03
C LYS A 85 -0.83 8.22 -6.50
N TYR A 86 -0.47 7.00 -6.91
CA TYR A 86 -0.68 6.55 -8.28
C TYR A 86 -2.17 6.36 -8.61
N ILE A 87 -2.96 5.80 -7.68
CA ILE A 87 -4.42 5.71 -7.82
C ILE A 87 -5.03 7.09 -8.00
N LEU A 88 -4.63 8.10 -7.23
CA LEU A 88 -5.12 9.47 -7.43
C LEU A 88 -4.81 10.02 -8.83
N ALA A 89 -3.67 9.66 -9.42
CA ALA A 89 -3.36 10.03 -10.80
C ALA A 89 -4.29 9.33 -11.79
N LYS A 90 -4.54 8.02 -11.61
CA LYS A 90 -5.44 7.22 -12.44
C LYS A 90 -6.89 7.73 -12.37
N LYS A 91 -7.34 8.15 -11.19
CA LYS A 91 -8.68 8.75 -10.97
C LYS A 91 -8.94 9.99 -11.83
N ARG A 92 -7.90 10.72 -12.22
CA ARG A 92 -8.05 11.91 -13.09
C ARG A 92 -8.46 11.55 -14.51
N SER A 93 -8.13 10.36 -14.98
CA SER A 93 -8.51 9.87 -16.31
C SER A 93 -9.66 8.87 -16.29
N ASP A 94 -9.92 8.22 -15.15
CA ASP A 94 -11.02 7.29 -14.97
C ASP A 94 -11.68 7.49 -13.59
N THR A 95 -12.84 8.15 -13.58
CA THR A 95 -13.58 8.48 -12.36
C THR A 95 -14.29 7.28 -11.73
N SER A 96 -14.30 6.11 -12.40
CA SER A 96 -14.83 4.87 -11.82
C SER A 96 -13.86 4.24 -10.80
N ILE A 97 -12.58 4.63 -10.84
CA ILE A 97 -11.57 4.19 -9.88
C ILE A 97 -11.78 4.89 -8.54
N ARG A 98 -11.74 4.12 -7.46
CA ARG A 98 -11.90 4.59 -6.08
C ARG A 98 -10.69 4.28 -5.23
N LEU A 99 -10.32 5.22 -4.37
CA LEU A 99 -9.32 5.09 -3.32
C LEU A 99 -10.01 5.15 -1.96
N ILE A 100 -9.80 4.11 -1.16
CA ILE A 100 -10.27 4.01 0.22
C ILE A 100 -9.03 4.05 1.12
N GLY A 101 -8.92 5.08 1.96
CA GLY A 101 -7.84 5.20 2.93
C GLY A 101 -8.26 4.63 4.28
N VAL A 102 -7.46 3.73 4.85
CA VAL A 102 -7.75 3.09 6.15
C VAL A 102 -6.63 3.40 7.15
N MET A 103 -6.94 4.32 8.05
CA MET A 103 -6.09 4.66 9.18
C MET A 103 -6.18 3.57 10.25
N PRO A 104 -5.06 3.22 10.89
CA PRO A 104 -5.10 2.33 12.05
C PRO A 104 -5.65 3.05 13.29
N TYR A 105 -5.39 4.36 13.39
CA TYR A 105 -5.86 5.30 14.40
C TYR A 105 -5.56 6.74 13.92
N LEU A 106 -6.21 7.76 14.47
CA LEU A 106 -6.10 9.15 13.97
C LEU A 106 -4.67 9.70 14.01
N ARG A 107 -3.91 9.36 15.06
CA ARG A 107 -2.56 9.89 15.33
C ARG A 107 -1.44 9.15 14.60
N HIS A 108 -1.76 8.30 13.62
CA HIS A 108 -0.79 7.39 12.98
C HIS A 108 0.39 8.10 12.29
N ALA A 109 0.19 9.33 11.82
CA ALA A 109 1.17 10.10 11.07
C ALA A 109 2.01 11.06 11.92
N GLU A 110 1.83 11.12 13.25
CA GLU A 110 2.57 12.05 14.13
C GLU A 110 4.09 11.95 13.99
N ARG A 111 4.60 10.76 13.66
CA ARG A 111 6.04 10.47 13.51
C ARG A 111 6.51 10.45 12.06
N PHE A 112 5.66 10.80 11.10
CA PHE A 112 6.05 10.86 9.70
C PHE A 112 6.93 12.10 9.47
N ALA A 113 7.94 11.97 8.61
CA ALA A 113 8.70 13.12 8.16
C ALA A 113 7.77 14.08 7.39
N PRO A 114 8.03 15.41 7.39
CA PRO A 114 7.13 16.41 6.81
C PRO A 114 6.69 16.10 5.37
N GLN A 115 7.62 15.68 4.50
CA GLN A 115 7.34 15.30 3.11
C GLN A 115 6.30 14.17 2.96
N TYR A 116 6.28 13.22 3.91
CA TYR A 116 5.30 12.14 3.90
C TYR A 116 3.95 12.57 4.46
N ARG A 117 3.92 13.53 5.40
CA ARG A 117 2.69 14.14 5.90
C ARG A 117 2.00 14.98 4.83
N GLU A 118 2.77 15.74 4.04
CA GLU A 118 2.25 16.47 2.87
C GLU A 118 1.64 15.50 1.85
N THR A 119 2.38 14.44 1.51
CA THR A 119 1.89 13.40 0.59
C THR A 119 0.63 12.72 1.14
N LEU A 120 0.61 12.41 2.44
CA LEU A 120 -0.55 11.83 3.11
C LEU A 120 -1.76 12.76 3.05
N ALA A 121 -1.59 14.05 3.36
CA ALA A 121 -2.68 15.02 3.33
C ALA A 121 -3.28 15.17 1.92
N ASP A 122 -2.45 15.14 0.88
CA ASP A 122 -2.91 15.13 -0.52
C ASP A 122 -3.67 13.85 -0.86
N VAL A 123 -3.15 12.70 -0.42
CA VAL A 123 -3.81 11.39 -0.58
C VAL A 123 -5.18 11.37 0.09
N GLU A 124 -5.25 11.86 1.33
CA GLU A 124 -6.48 11.91 2.12
C GLU A 124 -7.54 12.80 1.49
N LYS A 125 -7.15 13.97 0.95
CA LYS A 125 -8.07 14.88 0.24
C LYS A 125 -8.60 14.30 -1.06
N GLY A 126 -7.84 13.42 -1.72
CA GLY A 126 -8.24 12.78 -2.98
C GLY A 126 -8.95 11.44 -2.82
N ALA A 127 -8.91 10.85 -1.61
CA ALA A 127 -9.59 9.60 -1.30
C ALA A 127 -11.11 9.78 -1.36
N ASP A 128 -11.83 8.75 -1.82
CA ASP A 128 -13.30 8.77 -1.85
C ASP A 128 -13.87 8.59 -0.45
N VAL A 129 -13.17 7.81 0.38
CA VAL A 129 -13.54 7.55 1.77
C VAL A 129 -12.27 7.43 2.62
N LEU A 130 -12.31 8.03 3.81
CA LEU A 130 -11.35 7.78 4.88
C LEU A 130 -12.02 7.04 6.01
N LEU A 131 -11.38 5.96 6.44
CA LEU A 131 -11.82 5.08 7.51
C LEU A 131 -10.80 5.05 8.64
N THR A 132 -11.25 4.77 9.85
CA THR A 132 -10.39 4.35 10.96
C THR A 132 -10.89 3.06 11.58
N THR A 133 -10.00 2.10 11.82
CA THR A 133 -10.33 0.88 12.56
C THR A 133 -10.32 1.07 14.07
N ASN A 134 -9.87 2.23 14.55
CA ASN A 134 -9.94 2.60 15.95
C ASN A 134 -10.48 4.03 16.10
N THR A 135 -11.63 4.17 16.74
CA THR A 135 -12.33 5.44 16.93
C THR A 135 -11.91 6.20 18.18
N GLU A 136 -11.09 5.58 19.06
CA GLU A 136 -10.56 6.23 20.25
C GLU A 136 -9.51 7.27 19.83
N PRO A 137 -9.76 8.58 20.04
CA PRO A 137 -8.94 9.64 19.44
C PRO A 137 -7.52 9.68 20.01
N ASP A 138 -7.36 9.32 21.27
CA ASP A 138 -6.08 9.41 21.99
C ASP A 138 -5.23 8.15 21.87
N VAL A 139 -5.74 7.09 21.24
CA VAL A 139 -5.01 5.82 21.11
C VAL A 139 -3.73 6.02 20.32
N ILE A 140 -2.66 5.39 20.78
CA ILE A 140 -1.39 5.31 20.07
C ILE A 140 -0.91 3.87 19.98
N TYR A 141 -0.08 3.59 18.98
CA TYR A 141 0.60 2.31 18.92
C TYR A 141 1.64 2.19 20.04
N GLY A 142 1.58 1.08 20.79
CA GLY A 142 2.53 0.78 21.85
C GLY A 142 2.45 -0.67 22.31
N LYS A 143 3.47 -1.14 23.02
CA LYS A 143 3.46 -2.49 23.61
C LYS A 143 2.41 -2.54 24.74
N LYS A 144 1.86 -3.73 24.99
CA LYS A 144 0.96 -3.93 26.12
C LYS A 144 1.65 -3.49 27.43
N GLY A 145 1.01 -2.59 28.18
CA GLY A 145 1.55 -2.03 29.42
C GLY A 145 2.59 -0.89 29.24
N SER A 146 2.76 -0.35 28.03
CA SER A 146 3.74 0.74 27.77
C SER A 146 3.22 2.15 28.07
N GLY A 147 1.99 2.28 28.54
CA GLY A 147 1.36 3.53 28.91
C GLY A 147 -0.16 3.46 28.79
N GLU A 148 -0.83 4.46 29.33
CA GLU A 148 -2.26 4.68 29.10
C GLU A 148 -2.52 4.88 27.60
N ASN A 149 -3.65 4.37 27.10
CA ASN A 149 -4.10 4.52 25.70
C ASN A 149 -3.15 3.92 24.63
N THR A 150 -2.32 2.94 25.00
CA THR A 150 -1.49 2.19 24.03
C THR A 150 -2.18 0.91 23.57
N SER A 151 -2.14 0.64 22.27
CA SER A 151 -2.60 -0.64 21.72
C SER A 151 -1.57 -1.25 20.76
N PRO A 152 -1.17 -2.52 20.96
CA PRO A 152 -0.25 -3.20 20.06
C PRO A 152 -0.94 -3.67 18.77
N ASP A 153 -2.27 -3.64 18.73
CA ASP A 153 -3.07 -4.34 17.72
C ASP A 153 -3.56 -3.43 16.60
N VAL A 154 -3.52 -2.09 16.78
CA VAL A 154 -4.08 -1.11 15.83
C VAL A 154 -3.63 -1.28 14.38
N TYR A 155 -2.36 -1.61 14.14
CA TYR A 155 -1.86 -1.85 12.78
C TYR A 155 -2.31 -3.21 12.23
N ARG A 156 -2.39 -4.24 13.07
CA ARG A 156 -2.86 -5.57 12.67
C ARG A 156 -4.34 -5.52 12.32
N ASP A 157 -5.15 -4.94 13.20
CA ASP A 157 -6.59 -4.85 13.04
C ASP A 157 -6.94 -4.07 11.77
N ARG A 158 -6.22 -2.97 11.52
CA ARG A 158 -6.27 -2.25 10.24
C ARG A 158 -5.94 -3.15 9.06
N ASN A 159 -4.79 -3.83 9.09
CA ASN A 159 -4.37 -4.67 7.97
C ASN A 159 -5.36 -5.82 7.70
N TYR A 160 -5.97 -6.39 8.73
CA TYR A 160 -6.96 -7.46 8.57
C TYR A 160 -8.25 -6.92 7.97
N PHE A 161 -8.73 -5.77 8.44
CA PHE A 161 -9.86 -5.08 7.82
C PHE A 161 -9.65 -4.88 6.31
N MET A 162 -8.46 -4.42 5.90
CA MET A 162 -8.16 -4.23 4.47
C MET A 162 -8.26 -5.54 3.66
N VAL A 163 -7.76 -6.65 4.22
CA VAL A 163 -7.80 -7.99 3.59
C VAL A 163 -9.20 -8.57 3.58
N ASP A 164 -10.00 -8.30 4.61
CA ASP A 164 -11.38 -8.77 4.71
C ASP A 164 -12.28 -8.10 3.66
N HIS A 165 -11.92 -6.88 3.22
CA HIS A 165 -12.68 -6.07 2.26
C HIS A 165 -12.09 -6.05 0.84
N ALA A 166 -11.19 -6.97 0.51
CA ALA A 166 -10.57 -7.08 -0.81
C ALA A 166 -10.51 -8.55 -1.26
N SER A 167 -10.76 -8.82 -2.54
CA SER A 167 -10.57 -10.14 -3.14
C SER A 167 -9.11 -10.41 -3.52
N ALA A 168 -8.31 -9.35 -3.70
CA ALA A 168 -6.89 -9.44 -4.05
C ALA A 168 -5.98 -8.49 -3.25
N VAL A 169 -4.70 -8.83 -3.19
CA VAL A 169 -3.65 -8.07 -2.51
C VAL A 169 -2.48 -7.82 -3.45
N ILE A 170 -2.12 -6.55 -3.66
CA ILE A 170 -0.85 -6.18 -4.31
C ILE A 170 0.20 -5.96 -3.23
N SER A 171 1.36 -6.60 -3.37
CA SER A 171 2.41 -6.48 -2.37
C SER A 171 3.83 -6.31 -2.89
N TYR A 172 4.52 -5.31 -2.34
CA TYR A 172 5.99 -5.23 -2.38
C TYR A 172 6.56 -5.90 -1.13
N PHE A 173 7.14 -7.09 -1.29
CA PHE A 173 7.67 -7.89 -0.22
C PHE A 173 9.03 -8.47 -0.57
N ASN A 174 10.01 -8.28 0.31
CA ASN A 174 11.35 -8.83 0.13
C ASN A 174 11.42 -10.17 0.82
N GLU A 175 11.84 -11.20 0.07
CA GLU A 175 12.04 -12.54 0.61
C GLU A 175 12.94 -12.51 1.86
N GLY A 176 12.67 -13.41 2.81
CA GLY A 176 13.39 -13.44 4.09
C GLY A 176 12.87 -12.47 5.16
N SER A 177 11.98 -11.52 4.82
CA SER A 177 11.45 -10.51 5.77
C SER A 177 10.29 -11.02 6.64
N PHE A 178 10.43 -12.23 7.20
CA PHE A 178 9.36 -12.95 7.93
C PHE A 178 8.93 -12.32 9.26
N LYS A 179 9.72 -11.39 9.81
CA LYS A 179 9.39 -10.63 11.04
C LYS A 179 8.88 -9.23 10.70
N SER A 180 7.94 -9.12 9.75
CA SER A 180 7.38 -7.84 9.32
C SER A 180 5.85 -7.83 9.35
N GLY A 181 5.27 -6.64 9.51
CA GLY A 181 3.82 -6.46 9.39
C GLY A 181 3.29 -6.88 8.01
N THR A 182 4.08 -6.66 6.95
CA THR A 182 3.78 -7.10 5.58
C THR A 182 3.62 -8.62 5.50
N TYR A 183 4.56 -9.38 6.07
CA TYR A 183 4.47 -10.84 6.10
C TYR A 183 3.22 -11.33 6.86
N GLN A 184 2.90 -10.69 8.00
CA GLN A 184 1.69 -11.00 8.74
C GLN A 184 0.43 -10.79 7.89
N THR A 185 0.34 -9.67 7.16
CA THR A 185 -0.77 -9.38 6.25
C THR A 185 -0.87 -10.41 5.13
N LEU A 186 0.25 -10.76 4.50
CA LEU A 186 0.27 -11.75 3.41
C LEU A 186 -0.17 -13.13 3.89
N ASN A 187 0.34 -13.59 5.03
CA ASN A 187 -0.07 -14.86 5.62
C ASN A 187 -1.57 -14.86 6.02
N TYR A 188 -2.10 -13.72 6.47
CA TYR A 188 -3.55 -13.59 6.71
C TYR A 188 -4.34 -13.64 5.39
N ALA A 189 -3.91 -12.91 4.36
CA ALA A 189 -4.54 -12.92 3.04
C ALA A 189 -4.57 -14.32 2.40
N THR A 190 -3.49 -15.11 2.54
CA THR A 190 -3.47 -16.50 2.10
C THR A 190 -4.52 -17.34 2.83
N ARG A 191 -4.69 -17.16 4.14
CA ARG A 191 -5.69 -17.89 4.93
C ARG A 191 -7.12 -17.50 4.59
N GLN A 192 -7.34 -16.26 4.16
CA GLN A 192 -8.62 -15.76 3.67
C GLN A 192 -8.88 -16.10 2.20
N GLY A 193 -7.98 -16.84 1.54
CA GLY A 193 -8.13 -17.24 0.14
C GLY A 193 -8.07 -16.06 -0.84
N ARG A 194 -7.36 -14.98 -0.48
CA ARG A 194 -7.19 -13.83 -1.39
C ARG A 194 -6.16 -14.12 -2.46
N THR A 195 -6.40 -13.58 -3.65
CA THR A 195 -5.42 -13.53 -4.72
C THR A 195 -4.24 -12.67 -4.29
N ILE A 196 -3.00 -13.18 -4.41
CA ILE A 196 -1.79 -12.44 -4.00
C ILE A 196 -0.95 -12.15 -5.25
N CYS A 197 -0.85 -10.88 -5.59
CA CYS A 197 0.00 -10.35 -6.66
C CYS A 197 1.21 -9.66 -6.02
N ARG A 198 2.33 -10.38 -5.87
CA ARG A 198 3.51 -9.88 -5.16
C ARG A 198 4.73 -9.76 -6.06
N PHE A 199 5.59 -8.80 -5.74
CA PHE A 199 6.94 -8.65 -6.28
C PHE A 199 7.91 -8.20 -5.17
N GLY A 200 9.21 -8.38 -5.41
CA GLY A 200 10.27 -8.04 -4.46
C GLY A 200 11.49 -7.40 -5.13
N LEU A 201 12.56 -7.24 -4.34
CA LEU A 201 13.82 -6.70 -4.84
C LEU A 201 14.46 -7.56 -5.92
N GLU A 202 14.38 -8.88 -5.83
CA GLU A 202 14.96 -9.77 -6.85
C GLU A 202 14.33 -9.54 -8.24
N ASP A 203 13.02 -9.30 -8.30
CA ASP A 203 12.34 -8.94 -9.55
C ASP A 203 12.81 -7.57 -10.07
N ALA A 204 13.00 -6.60 -9.16
CA ALA A 204 13.51 -5.28 -9.52
C ALA A 204 14.97 -5.34 -10.01
N TYR A 205 15.79 -6.21 -9.43
CA TYR A 205 17.17 -6.45 -9.84
C TYR A 205 17.22 -7.13 -11.20
N ALA A 206 16.40 -8.16 -11.43
CA ALA A 206 16.31 -8.83 -12.73
C ALA A 206 15.94 -7.84 -13.86
N LEU A 207 15.03 -6.89 -13.60
CA LEU A 207 14.71 -5.83 -14.56
C LEU A 207 15.89 -4.88 -14.83
N ILE A 208 16.67 -4.55 -13.81
CA ILE A 208 17.87 -3.70 -13.96
C ILE A 208 18.97 -4.47 -14.70
N ASP A 209 19.12 -5.77 -14.46
CA ASP A 209 20.03 -6.64 -15.20
C ASP A 209 19.66 -6.71 -16.70
N GLU A 210 18.36 -6.86 -16.99
CA GLU A 210 17.85 -6.96 -18.37
C GLU A 210 17.96 -5.62 -19.13
N CYS A 211 17.57 -4.52 -18.51
CA CYS A 211 17.43 -3.22 -19.17
C CYS A 211 18.66 -2.31 -19.02
N GLY A 212 19.60 -2.68 -18.15
CA GLY A 212 20.57 -1.75 -17.59
C GLY A 212 19.92 -0.76 -16.60
N PRO A 213 20.73 0.10 -15.96
CA PRO A 213 20.24 1.12 -15.02
C PRO A 213 19.60 2.33 -15.75
N ASP A 214 18.75 2.06 -16.75
CA ASP A 214 18.03 3.07 -17.53
C ASP A 214 16.52 2.97 -17.29
N ILE A 215 15.95 4.04 -16.73
CA ILE A 215 14.57 4.01 -16.26
C ILE A 215 13.54 3.93 -17.38
N GLU A 216 13.86 4.46 -18.57
CA GLU A 216 12.95 4.43 -19.70
C GLU A 216 12.90 3.05 -20.34
N SER A 217 14.03 2.34 -20.40
CA SER A 217 14.08 0.95 -20.82
C SER A 217 13.30 0.05 -19.85
N ILE A 218 13.48 0.23 -18.53
CA ILE A 218 12.69 -0.48 -17.51
C ILE A 218 11.19 -0.22 -17.67
N ARG A 219 10.80 1.05 -17.86
CA ARG A 219 9.39 1.41 -18.09
C ARG A 219 8.81 0.71 -19.31
N ARG A 220 9.52 0.74 -20.45
CA ARG A 220 9.09 0.07 -21.68
C ARG A 220 8.97 -1.43 -21.48
N ARG A 221 9.90 -2.05 -20.76
CA ARG A 221 9.87 -3.49 -20.48
C ARG A 221 8.66 -3.91 -19.64
N LEU A 222 8.28 -3.10 -18.66
CA LEU A 222 7.14 -3.37 -17.77
C LEU A 222 5.79 -3.37 -18.49
N VAL A 223 5.64 -2.63 -19.59
CA VAL A 223 4.40 -2.63 -20.39
C VAL A 223 4.10 -4.02 -20.94
N PHE A 224 5.12 -4.81 -21.24
CA PHE A 224 5.00 -6.17 -21.77
C PHE A 224 4.98 -7.25 -20.69
N MET A 225 4.88 -6.87 -19.41
CA MET A 225 4.69 -7.84 -18.34
C MET A 225 3.30 -8.47 -18.46
N GLU A 226 3.24 -9.80 -18.42
CA GLU A 226 1.99 -10.56 -18.40
C GLU A 226 1.13 -10.15 -17.21
N ASN A 227 -0.18 -10.14 -17.41
CA ASN A 227 -1.12 -9.70 -16.40
C ASN A 227 -1.22 -10.74 -15.26
N VAL A 228 -0.59 -10.44 -14.12
CA VAL A 228 -0.53 -11.33 -12.96
C VAL A 228 -1.89 -11.64 -12.34
N PHE A 229 -2.92 -10.85 -12.64
CA PHE A 229 -4.30 -11.08 -12.18
C PHE A 229 -5.09 -12.04 -13.07
N GLU A 230 -4.59 -12.33 -14.28
CA GLU A 230 -5.23 -13.24 -15.23
C GLU A 230 -4.58 -14.63 -15.25
N MET A 231 -3.50 -14.83 -14.48
CA MET A 231 -2.82 -16.12 -14.42
C MET A 231 -3.61 -17.13 -13.57
N PRO A 232 -3.74 -18.40 -14.01
CA PRO A 232 -4.32 -19.44 -13.18
C PRO A 232 -3.39 -19.73 -11.99
N TYR A 233 -3.94 -19.59 -10.77
CA TYR A 233 -3.27 -19.96 -9.52
C TYR A 233 -3.38 -21.46 -9.22
#